data_AF-A0A8B7CZL2-F1
#
_entry.id   AF-A0A8B7CZL2-F1
#
_cell.length_a   1.000
_cell.length_b   1.000
_cell.length_c   1.000
_cell.angle_alpha   90.00
_cell.angle_beta   90.00
_cell.angle_gamma   90.00
#
_symmetry.space_group_name_H-M   'P 1'
#
loop_
_entity.id
_entity.type
_entity.pdbx_description
1 polymer ?
#
loop_
_entity_poly.entity_id
_entity_poly.type
_entity_poly.pdbx_seq_one_letter_code
_entity_poly.pdbx_strand_id
1 'polypeptide(L)'
;MGVGFVVGVFGGLVLAHAAYSTIQYRGMLKIVEEEFSGPPMNVVVELLLGLALCTWAGLAVPAKFLSILPDSDENRIVYLPANLDFMIFNHRGKILPTNTELKFKI
;
A
#
# COMPACT_ATOMS: atom_id res chain seq x y z
N MET A 1 14.73 -1.43 -1.84
CA MET A 1 13.38 -1.78 -2.34
C MET A 1 12.58 -2.35 -1.19
N GLY A 2 11.32 -1.94 -1.01
CA GLY A 2 10.47 -2.49 0.04
C GLY A 2 10.19 -3.97 -0.19
N VAL A 3 10.05 -4.76 0.89
CA VAL A 3 9.76 -6.20 0.82
C VAL A 3 8.52 -6.48 -0.04
N GLY A 4 7.48 -5.65 0.07
CA GLY A 4 6.26 -5.76 -0.74
C GLY A 4 6.51 -5.65 -2.25
N PHE A 5 7.46 -4.82 -2.69
CA PHE A 5 7.80 -4.68 -4.11
C PHE A 5 8.46 -5.95 -4.65
N VAL A 6 9.40 -6.52 -3.90
CA VAL A 6 10.10 -7.77 -4.29
C VAL A 6 9.10 -8.93 -4.38
N VAL A 7 8.22 -9.05 -3.38
CA VAL A 7 7.14 -10.05 -3.37
C VAL A 7 6.20 -9.85 -4.56
N GLY A 8 5.88 -8.61 -4.93
CA GLY A 8 5.04 -8.30 -6.08
C GLY A 8 5.66 -8.69 -7.41
N VAL A 9 6.96 -8.43 -7.61
CA VAL A 9 7.68 -8.86 -8.82
C VAL A 9 7.69 -10.39 -8.91
N PHE A 10 7.96 -11.09 -7.81
CA PHE A 10 7.94 -12.55 -7.78
C PHE A 10 6.53 -13.11 -8.05
N GLY A 11 5.49 -12.53 -7.44
CA GLY A 11 4.09 -12.90 -7.73
C GLY A 11 3.72 -12.69 -9.19
N GLY A 12 4.17 -11.61 -9.81
CA GLY A 12 3.97 -11.34 -11.24
C GLY A 12 4.65 -12.38 -12.14
N LEU A 13 5.86 -12.83 -11.79
CA LEU A 13 6.55 -13.91 -12.50
C LEU A 13 5.80 -15.24 -12.37
N VAL A 14 5.28 -15.57 -11.19
CA VAL A 14 4.46 -16.77 -10.97
C VAL A 14 3.17 -16.73 -11.79
N LEU A 15 2.49 -15.57 -11.85
CA LEU A 15 1.30 -15.40 -12.69
C LEU A 15 1.62 -15.56 -14.18
N ALA A 16 2.74 -14.99 -14.64
CA ALA A 16 3.19 -15.13 -16.03
C ALA A 16 3.51 -16.59 -16.36
N HIS A 17 4.14 -17.32 -15.42
CA HIS A 17 4.42 -18.73 -15.57
C HIS A 17 3.14 -19.57 -15.65
N ALA A 18 2.17 -19.37 -14.74
CA ALA A 18 0.88 -20.06 -14.80
C ALA A 18 0.10 -19.78 -16.11
N ALA A 19 0.17 -18.54 -16.62
CA ALA A 19 -0.41 -18.19 -17.92
C ALA A 19 0.28 -18.93 -19.08
N TYR A 20 1.62 -18.96 -19.09
CA TYR A 20 2.39 -19.70 -20.09
C TYR A 20 2.06 -21.20 -20.05
N SER A 21 2.05 -21.82 -18.87
CA SER A 21 1.73 -23.24 -18.70
C SER A 21 0.32 -23.57 -19.18
N THR A 22 -0.67 -22.68 -18.95
CA THR A 22 -2.04 -22.86 -19.46
C THR A 22 -2.09 -22.79 -20.98
N ILE A 23 -1.36 -21.84 -21.60
CA ILE A 23 -1.28 -21.71 -23.06
C ILE A 23 -0.62 -22.94 -23.67
N GLN A 24 0.48 -23.41 -23.08
CA GLN A 24 1.19 -24.60 -23.54
C GLN A 24 0.33 -25.86 -23.43
N TYR A 25 -0.36 -26.05 -22.31
CA TYR A 25 -1.27 -27.18 -22.10
C TYR A 25 -2.42 -27.17 -23.12
N ARG A 26 -3.02 -26.00 -23.36
CA ARG A 26 -4.05 -25.85 -24.39
C ARG A 26 -3.50 -26.11 -25.80
N GLY A 27 -2.25 -25.72 -26.07
CA GLY A 27 -1.57 -26.03 -27.33
C GLY A 27 -1.39 -27.53 -27.52
N MET A 28 -1.00 -28.24 -26.47
CA MET A 28 -0.87 -29.70 -26.49
C MET A 28 -2.21 -30.39 -26.76
N LEU A 29 -3.29 -30.01 -26.06
CA LEU A 29 -4.63 -30.57 -26.25
C LEU A 29 -5.12 -30.46 -27.70
N LYS A 30 -4.82 -29.33 -28.37
CA LYS A 30 -5.15 -29.15 -29.78
C LYS A 30 -4.41 -30.13 -30.69
N ILE A 31 -3.19 -30.55 -30.34
CA ILE A 31 -2.40 -31.50 -31.13
C ILE A 31 -2.93 -32.92 -30.97
N VAL A 32 -3.39 -33.27 -29.75
CA VAL A 32 -3.95 -34.60 -29.45
C VAL A 32 -5.45 -34.70 -29.74
N GLU A 33 -6.05 -33.65 -30.31
CA GLU A 33 -7.49 -33.56 -30.63
C GLU A 33 -8.42 -33.76 -29.41
N GLU A 34 -7.93 -33.41 -28.22
CA GLU A 34 -8.73 -33.47 -26.99
C GLU A 34 -9.39 -32.11 -26.68
N GLU A 35 -10.58 -32.14 -26.11
CA GLU A 35 -11.29 -30.94 -25.70
C GLU A 35 -10.70 -30.34 -24.41
N PHE A 36 -10.58 -29.01 -24.39
CA PHE A 36 -10.12 -28.29 -23.21
C PHE A 36 -11.24 -28.15 -22.17
N SER A 37 -11.15 -28.92 -21.08
CA SER A 37 -12.05 -28.82 -19.92
C SER A 37 -11.59 -27.80 -18.88
N GLY A 38 -10.29 -27.57 -18.78
CA GLY A 38 -9.69 -26.61 -17.84
C GLY A 38 -8.19 -26.85 -17.65
N PRO A 39 -7.47 -25.91 -17.02
CA PRO A 39 -6.06 -26.11 -16.71
C PRO A 39 -5.88 -27.18 -15.61
N PRO A 40 -4.75 -27.89 -15.59
CA PRO A 40 -4.50 -28.91 -14.58
C PRO A 40 -4.38 -28.29 -13.17
N MET A 41 -4.72 -29.06 -12.13
CA MET A 41 -4.84 -28.55 -10.75
C MET A 41 -3.57 -27.90 -10.21
N ASN A 42 -2.39 -28.36 -10.61
CA ASN A 42 -1.12 -27.72 -10.23
C ASN A 42 -1.02 -26.28 -10.73
N VAL A 43 -1.42 -26.02 -11.98
CA VAL A 43 -1.43 -24.67 -12.58
C VAL A 43 -2.47 -23.78 -11.90
N VAL A 44 -3.61 -24.36 -11.50
CA VAL A 44 -4.62 -23.63 -10.72
C VAL A 44 -4.07 -23.19 -9.37
N VAL A 45 -3.37 -24.08 -8.65
CA VAL A 45 -2.73 -23.74 -7.36
C VAL A 45 -1.65 -22.66 -7.56
N GLU A 46 -0.84 -22.78 -8.61
CA GLU A 46 0.18 -21.78 -8.95
C GLU A 46 -0.44 -20.40 -9.25
N LEU A 47 -1.53 -20.36 -10.04
CA LEU A 47 -2.27 -19.15 -10.34
C LEU A 47 -2.82 -18.48 -9.07
N LEU A 48 -3.43 -19.26 -8.17
CA LEU A 48 -3.97 -18.75 -6.91
C LEU A 48 -2.85 -18.21 -5.99
N LEU A 49 -1.70 -18.89 -5.96
CA LEU A 49 -0.54 -18.45 -5.18
C LEU A 49 0.04 -17.14 -5.75
N GLY A 50 0.20 -17.06 -7.07
CA GLY A 50 0.64 -15.83 -7.74
C GLY A 50 -0.32 -14.66 -7.49
N LEU A 51 -1.63 -14.92 -7.57
CA LEU A 51 -2.67 -13.93 -7.27
C LEU A 51 -2.56 -13.43 -5.83
N ALA A 52 -2.47 -14.34 -4.85
CA ALA A 52 -2.37 -13.99 -3.44
C ALA A 52 -1.13 -13.13 -3.15
N LEU A 53 0.02 -13.48 -3.73
CA LEU A 53 1.25 -12.69 -3.59
C LEU A 53 1.12 -11.30 -4.21
N CYS A 54 0.52 -11.19 -5.40
CA CYS A 54 0.28 -9.91 -6.05
C CYS A 54 -0.72 -9.03 -5.28
N THR A 55 -1.81 -9.60 -4.76
CA THR A 55 -2.76 -8.87 -3.92
C THR A 55 -2.10 -8.39 -2.64
N TRP A 56 -1.33 -9.24 -1.97
CA TRP A 56 -0.56 -8.86 -0.79
C TRP A 56 0.43 -7.72 -1.08
N ALA A 57 1.19 -7.84 -2.17
CA ALA A 57 2.11 -6.79 -2.60
C ALA A 57 1.37 -5.48 -2.92
N GLY A 58 0.21 -5.55 -3.59
CA GLY A 58 -0.63 -4.39 -3.89
C GLY A 58 -1.15 -3.67 -2.65
N LEU A 59 -1.27 -4.36 -1.51
CA LEU A 59 -1.63 -3.75 -0.22
C LEU A 59 -0.40 -3.26 0.56
N ALA A 60 0.75 -3.93 0.42
CA ALA A 60 1.97 -3.64 1.16
C ALA A 60 2.87 -2.56 0.50
N VAL A 61 2.72 -2.34 -0.81
CA VAL A 61 3.51 -1.38 -1.59
C VAL A 61 3.02 0.07 -1.43
N PRO A 62 1.70 0.37 -1.48
CA PRO A 62 1.20 1.69 -1.13
C PRO A 62 1.64 2.03 0.29
N ALA A 63 2.34 3.14 0.43
CA ALA A 63 2.93 3.56 1.70
C ALA A 63 1.86 3.95 2.73
N LYS A 64 2.33 4.38 3.91
CA LYS A 64 1.51 4.76 5.06
C LYS A 64 0.36 5.68 4.67
N PHE A 65 -0.80 5.42 5.27
CA PHE A 65 -1.89 6.38 5.28
C PHE A 65 -1.44 7.68 5.96
N LEU A 66 -1.70 8.80 5.31
CA LEU A 66 -1.46 10.13 5.88
C LEU A 66 -2.65 10.53 6.74
N SER A 67 -2.37 11.24 7.83
CA SER A 67 -3.42 11.76 8.68
C SER A 67 -4.17 12.91 8.01
N ILE A 68 -5.50 12.85 8.08
CA ILE A 68 -6.39 13.90 7.58
C ILE A 68 -6.43 15.10 8.54
N LEU A 69 -6.06 14.89 9.81
CA LEU A 69 -6.13 15.95 10.82
C LEU A 69 -5.05 17.02 10.51
N PRO A 70 -5.44 18.31 10.36
CA PRO A 70 -4.50 19.38 10.03
C PRO A 70 -3.41 19.62 11.08
N ASP A 71 -3.67 19.29 12.34
CA ASP A 71 -2.73 19.44 13.46
C ASP A 71 -1.96 18.14 13.77
N SER A 72 -2.11 17.10 12.95
CA SER A 72 -1.28 15.91 13.11
C SER A 72 0.18 16.22 12.84
N ASP A 73 1.09 15.56 13.54
CA ASP A 73 2.53 15.78 13.41
C ASP A 73 3.02 15.63 11.95
N GLU A 74 2.42 14.73 11.17
CA GLU A 74 2.77 14.52 9.75
C GLU A 74 2.24 15.61 8.81
N ASN A 75 1.17 16.34 9.19
CA ASN A 75 0.51 17.35 8.36
C ASN A 75 0.67 18.78 8.90
N ARG A 76 1.49 18.95 9.95
CA ARG A 76 1.69 20.25 10.61
C ARG A 76 2.50 21.18 9.71
N ILE A 77 1.81 21.82 8.77
CA ILE A 77 2.33 22.88 7.89
C ILE A 77 2.85 24.09 8.72
N VAL A 78 2.43 24.18 9.99
CA VAL A 78 2.67 25.34 10.87
C VAL A 78 4.03 25.33 11.58
N TYR A 79 4.97 24.45 11.19
CA TYR A 79 6.39 24.72 11.46
C TYR A 79 6.93 25.77 10.47
N LEU A 80 6.27 26.93 10.35
CA LEU A 80 7.06 28.10 9.96
C LEU A 80 8.08 28.29 11.09
N PRO A 81 9.38 28.41 10.80
CA PRO A 81 10.33 28.80 11.84
C PRO A 81 9.75 30.07 12.47
N ALA A 82 9.56 30.02 13.79
CA ALA A 82 9.10 31.20 14.51
C ALA A 82 10.08 32.31 14.13
N ASN A 83 9.60 33.32 13.40
CA ASN A 83 10.39 34.51 13.12
C ASN A 83 10.48 35.27 14.44
N LEU A 84 11.36 34.80 15.34
CA LEU A 84 11.49 35.25 16.73
C LEU A 84 11.75 36.75 16.77
N ASP A 85 12.47 37.26 15.77
CA ASP A 85 12.78 38.69 15.60
C ASP A 85 11.53 39.56 15.34
N PHE A 86 10.42 38.97 14.88
CA PHE A 86 9.18 39.67 14.55
C PHE A 86 8.00 39.24 15.43
N MET A 87 8.27 38.67 16.61
CA MET A 87 7.21 38.17 17.49
C MET A 87 6.41 39.33 18.12
N ILE A 88 5.08 39.29 17.98
CA ILE A 88 4.16 40.30 18.53
C ILE A 88 3.30 39.67 19.63
N PHE A 89 3.24 40.30 20.80
CA PHE A 89 2.50 39.81 21.96
C PHE A 89 1.02 40.24 22.00
N ASN A 90 0.57 41.08 21.06
CA ASN A 90 -0.82 41.50 20.92
C ASN A 90 -1.60 40.55 20.01
N HIS A 91 -1.84 39.33 20.46
CA HIS A 91 -2.60 38.31 19.72
C HIS A 91 -3.75 37.76 20.58
N ARG A 92 -4.71 37.07 19.94
CA ARG A 92 -5.92 36.53 20.61
C ARG A 92 -5.62 35.55 21.75
N GLY A 93 -4.44 34.92 21.72
CA GLY A 93 -3.87 34.08 22.79
C GLY A 93 -3.78 34.78 24.15
N LYS A 94 -3.63 36.11 24.16
CA LYS A 94 -3.61 36.92 25.40
C LYS A 94 -4.89 36.83 26.22
N ILE A 95 -6.01 36.50 25.58
CA ILE A 95 -7.34 36.41 26.20
C ILE A 95 -7.59 35.00 26.77
N LEU A 96 -6.80 34.00 26.35
CA LEU A 96 -6.95 32.65 26.88
C LEU A 96 -6.44 32.56 28.33
N PRO A 97 -7.20 31.92 29.23
CA PRO A 97 -6.82 31.79 30.62
C PRO A 97 -5.54 30.95 30.75
N THR A 98 -4.56 31.47 31.48
CA THR A 98 -3.23 30.87 31.67
C THR A 98 -3.23 29.72 32.68
N ASN A 99 -4.39 29.13 32.95
CA ASN A 99 -4.53 28.14 34.02
C ASN A 99 -3.91 26.82 33.56
N THR A 100 -2.75 26.50 34.14
CA THR A 100 -1.91 25.32 33.87
C THR A 100 -2.57 23.99 34.22
N GLU A 101 -3.78 24.02 34.82
CA GLU A 101 -4.57 22.82 35.14
C GLU A 101 -5.42 22.31 33.98
N LEU A 102 -5.59 23.08 32.90
CA LEU A 102 -6.17 22.59 31.64
C LEU A 102 -5.12 21.84 30.82
N LYS A 103 -4.55 20.77 31.40
CA LYS A 103 -4.03 19.67 30.57
C LYS A 103 -5.24 19.10 29.83
N PHE A 104 -5.50 19.63 28.64
CA PHE A 104 -6.34 18.93 27.68
C PHE A 104 -5.69 17.57 27.45
N LYS A 105 -6.27 16.54 28.08
CA LYS A 105 -6.10 15.14 27.71
C LYS A 105 -6.70 15.03 26.31
N ILE A 106 -5.89 15.28 25.30
CA ILE A 106 -6.12 14.87 23.92
C ILE A 106 -4.99 13.91 23.59
#